data_AF-A0A6F8T7T9-F1
#
_entry.id   AF-A0A6F8T7T9-F1
#
_cell.length_a   1.000
_cell.length_b   1.000
_cell.length_c   1.000
_cell.angle_alpha   90.00
_cell.angle_beta   90.00
_cell.angle_gamma   90.00
#
_symmetry.space_group_name_H-M   'P 1'
#
loop_
_entity.id
_entity.type
_entity.pdbx_description
1 polymer ?
#
loop_
_entity_poly.entity_id
_entity_poly.type
_entity_poly.pdbx_seq_one_letter_code
_entity_poly.pdbx_strand_id
1 'polypeptide(L)'
;MGATKYTKEFKLDAISLVLEQNYTQSEAAQSLGIDSRLISRWIKEHSKEEGQAFRGNGKLTDEQLEIRRLREELRRVTMEKEILKKATAFFAKRNEVKYSFIAQNKKAWPIDVMCQLLGVTRSGFLQLS
;
A
#
# COMPACT_ATOMS: atom_id res chain seq x y z
N MET A 1 -25.78 -28.88 1.09
CA MET A 1 -24.37 -29.29 1.34
C MET A 1 -23.58 -28.03 1.65
N GLY A 2 -23.03 -27.94 2.87
CA GLY A 2 -22.38 -26.73 3.37
C GLY A 2 -21.15 -26.38 2.53
N ALA A 3 -20.99 -25.09 2.21
CA ALA A 3 -19.82 -24.61 1.50
C ALA A 3 -18.57 -24.85 2.36
N THR A 4 -17.77 -25.85 2.02
CA THR A 4 -16.44 -26.05 2.58
C THR A 4 -15.62 -24.79 2.28
N LYS A 5 -15.34 -24.01 3.33
CA LYS A 5 -14.49 -22.82 3.22
C LYS A 5 -13.03 -23.25 3.22
N TYR A 6 -12.45 -23.39 2.05
CA TYR A 6 -11.00 -23.55 1.88
C TYR A 6 -10.29 -22.25 2.28
N THR A 7 -9.19 -22.37 3.04
CA THR A 7 -8.35 -21.24 3.45
C THR A 7 -7.68 -20.60 2.23
N LYS A 8 -7.18 -19.38 2.38
CA LYS A 8 -6.51 -18.67 1.28
C LYS A 8 -5.26 -19.41 0.85
N GLU A 9 -4.48 -19.86 1.83
CA GLU A 9 -3.23 -20.59 1.66
C GLU A 9 -3.47 -21.86 0.84
N PHE A 10 -4.48 -22.65 1.21
CA PHE A 10 -4.85 -23.87 0.49
C PHE A 10 -5.21 -23.60 -0.98
N LYS A 11 -5.90 -22.49 -1.26
CA LYS A 11 -6.24 -22.12 -2.64
C LYS A 11 -5.02 -21.70 -3.45
N LEU A 12 -4.08 -20.97 -2.83
CA LEU A 12 -2.83 -20.56 -3.49
C LEU A 12 -1.93 -21.76 -3.77
N ASP A 13 -1.80 -22.69 -2.82
CA ASP A 13 -1.05 -23.93 -3.02
C ASP A 13 -1.63 -24.76 -4.18
N ALA A 14 -2.97 -24.87 -4.24
CA ALA A 14 -3.66 -25.55 -5.34
C ALA A 14 -3.42 -24.88 -6.71
N ILE A 15 -3.27 -23.56 -6.74
CA ILE A 15 -2.95 -22.80 -7.96
C ILE A 15 -1.48 -22.98 -8.34
N SER A 16 -0.55 -22.93 -7.38
CA SER A 16 0.90 -23.12 -7.60
C SER A 16 1.20 -24.49 -8.22
N LEU A 17 0.51 -25.55 -7.80
CA LEU A 17 0.62 -26.87 -8.43
C LEU A 17 0.41 -26.81 -9.96
N VAL A 18 -0.56 -26.01 -10.41
CA VAL A 18 -0.89 -25.91 -11.84
C VAL A 18 -0.01 -24.90 -12.56
N LEU A 19 0.25 -23.74 -11.97
CA LEU A 19 0.96 -22.64 -12.64
C LEU A 19 2.49 -22.75 -12.57
N GLU A 20 3.03 -23.32 -11.49
CA GLU A 20 4.47 -23.38 -11.23
C GLU A 20 5.01 -24.80 -11.39
N GLN A 21 4.23 -25.81 -11.01
CA GLN A 21 4.67 -27.21 -11.01
C GLN A 21 4.16 -28.00 -12.23
N ASN A 22 3.49 -27.35 -13.19
CA ASN A 22 2.98 -27.92 -14.44
C ASN A 22 1.98 -29.09 -14.28
N TYR A 23 1.30 -29.20 -13.14
CA TYR A 23 0.21 -30.18 -13.00
C TYR A 23 -0.97 -29.76 -13.85
N THR A 24 -1.67 -30.73 -14.45
CA THR A 24 -3.00 -30.45 -14.99
C THR A 24 -3.98 -30.15 -13.86
N GLN A 25 -5.06 -29.41 -14.15
CA GLN A 25 -6.11 -29.10 -13.16
C GLN A 25 -6.71 -30.39 -12.55
N SER A 26 -6.79 -31.47 -13.32
CA SER A 26 -7.27 -32.77 -12.85
C SER A 26 -6.30 -33.47 -11.92
N GLU A 27 -4.99 -33.46 -12.22
CA GLU A 27 -3.96 -34.06 -11.37
C GLU A 27 -3.82 -33.30 -10.04
N ALA A 28 -3.83 -31.97 -10.09
CA ALA A 28 -3.82 -31.14 -8.89
C ALA A 28 -5.05 -31.41 -8.01
N ALA A 29 -6.23 -31.57 -8.64
CA ALA A 29 -7.47 -31.88 -7.94
C ALA A 29 -7.45 -33.27 -7.29
N GLN A 30 -6.94 -34.27 -7.99
CA GLN A 30 -6.79 -35.63 -7.47
C GLN A 30 -5.79 -35.69 -6.32
N SER A 31 -4.66 -34.99 -6.44
CA SER A 31 -3.63 -34.88 -5.40
C SER A 31 -4.18 -34.25 -4.12
N LEU A 32 -5.01 -33.21 -4.26
CA LEU A 32 -5.60 -32.46 -3.13
C LEU A 32 -6.95 -33.03 -2.64
N GLY A 33 -7.50 -34.04 -3.32
CA GLY A 33 -8.81 -34.62 -2.98
C GLY A 33 -10.00 -33.64 -3.16
N ILE A 34 -9.90 -32.70 -4.10
CA ILE A 34 -10.94 -31.68 -4.38
C ILE A 34 -11.51 -31.81 -5.80
N ASP A 35 -12.60 -31.10 -6.09
CA ASP A 35 -13.17 -31.03 -7.44
C ASP A 35 -12.32 -30.12 -8.34
N SER A 36 -11.95 -30.59 -9.54
CA SER A 36 -11.13 -29.83 -10.49
C SER A 36 -11.77 -28.50 -10.94
N ARG A 37 -13.10 -28.38 -10.87
CA ARG A 37 -13.82 -27.13 -11.13
C ARG A 37 -13.49 -26.04 -10.11
N LEU A 38 -13.15 -26.41 -8.86
CA LEU A 38 -12.71 -25.46 -7.84
C LEU A 38 -11.36 -24.85 -8.22
N ILE A 39 -10.41 -25.68 -8.65
CA ILE A 39 -9.09 -25.24 -9.11
C ILE A 39 -9.24 -24.30 -10.32
N SER A 40 -10.05 -24.69 -11.31
CA SER A 40 -10.32 -23.85 -12.48
C SER A 40 -10.91 -22.49 -12.10
N ARG A 41 -11.85 -22.47 -11.15
CA ARG A 41 -12.44 -21.24 -10.62
C ARG A 41 -11.41 -20.39 -9.89
N TRP A 42 -10.58 -20.99 -9.04
CA TRP A 42 -9.55 -20.27 -8.30
C TRP A 42 -8.49 -19.68 -9.23
N ILE A 43 -8.03 -20.40 -10.25
CA ILE A 43 -7.10 -19.86 -11.25
C ILE A 43 -7.72 -18.63 -11.95
N LYS A 44 -9.01 -18.67 -12.30
CA LYS A 44 -9.72 -17.52 -12.89
C LYS A 44 -9.91 -16.35 -11.92
N GLU A 45 -10.18 -16.60 -10.65
CA GLU A 45 -10.24 -15.57 -9.62
C GLU A 45 -8.84 -14.97 -9.38
N HIS A 46 -7.79 -15.79 -9.44
CA HIS A 46 -6.40 -15.39 -9.28
C HIS A 46 -5.90 -14.50 -10.43
N SER A 47 -6.20 -14.86 -11.67
CA SER A 47 -5.78 -14.09 -12.84
C SER A 47 -6.51 -12.77 -13.00
N LYS A 48 -7.75 -12.65 -12.50
CA LYS A 48 -8.54 -11.42 -12.58
C LYS A 48 -8.17 -10.37 -11.53
N GLU A 49 -7.59 -10.78 -10.40
CA GLU A 49 -7.42 -9.90 -9.24
C GLU A 49 -5.98 -9.40 -9.03
N GLU A 50 -5.03 -9.59 -9.96
CA GLU A 50 -3.65 -9.04 -9.92
C GLU A 50 -3.09 -8.85 -8.48
N GLY A 51 -2.98 -9.94 -7.73
CA GLY A 51 -2.45 -9.94 -6.35
C GLY A 51 -3.47 -9.69 -5.22
N GLN A 52 -4.77 -9.61 -5.53
CA GLN A 52 -5.86 -9.43 -4.55
C GLN A 52 -6.76 -10.66 -4.42
N ALA A 53 -6.49 -11.73 -5.17
CA ALA A 53 -7.26 -12.95 -5.24
C ALA A 53 -7.60 -13.56 -3.87
N PHE A 54 -8.85 -13.95 -3.70
CA PHE A 54 -9.41 -14.62 -2.51
C PHE A 54 -9.51 -13.73 -1.27
N ARG A 55 -10.05 -12.51 -1.44
CA ARG A 55 -10.55 -11.70 -0.33
C ARG A 55 -11.68 -12.42 0.41
N GLY A 56 -11.33 -13.28 1.35
CA GLY A 56 -12.22 -13.62 2.44
C GLY A 56 -12.52 -12.36 3.25
N ASN A 57 -13.71 -12.29 3.87
CA ASN A 57 -14.09 -11.25 4.84
C ASN A 57 -13.26 -11.30 6.15
N GLY A 58 -11.94 -11.49 6.06
CA GLY A 58 -11.00 -11.58 7.16
C GLY A 58 -10.00 -10.43 7.08
N LYS A 59 -9.61 -9.91 8.25
CA LYS A 59 -8.62 -8.84 8.46
C LYS A 59 -7.43 -8.91 7.48
N LEU A 60 -6.91 -7.73 7.10
CA LEU A 60 -5.64 -7.61 6.37
C LEU A 60 -4.58 -8.52 6.99
N THR A 61 -3.88 -9.32 6.18
CA THR A 61 -2.76 -10.13 6.66
C THR A 61 -1.66 -9.21 7.18
N ASP A 62 -0.78 -9.72 8.05
CA ASP A 62 0.34 -8.93 8.59
C ASP A 62 1.23 -8.37 7.47
N GLU A 63 1.45 -9.16 6.41
CA GLU A 63 2.14 -8.71 5.21
C GLU A 63 1.42 -7.56 4.50
N GLN A 64 0.08 -7.59 4.42
CA GLN A 64 -0.69 -6.50 3.82
C GLN A 64 -0.71 -5.24 4.69
N LEU A 65 -0.73 -5.40 6.02
CA LEU A 65 -0.56 -4.30 6.96
C LEU A 65 0.81 -3.66 6.78
N GLU A 66 1.85 -4.47 6.62
CA GLU A 66 3.20 -3.99 6.40
C GLU A 66 3.35 -3.32 5.03
N ILE A 67 2.81 -3.90 3.95
CA ILE A 67 2.78 -3.25 2.62
C ILE A 67 2.05 -1.90 2.71
N ARG A 68 0.93 -1.82 3.43
CA ARG A 68 0.20 -0.57 3.61
C ARG A 68 1.03 0.45 4.38
N ARG A 69 1.69 0.02 5.47
CA ARG A 69 2.58 0.85 6.28
C ARG A 69 3.75 1.39 5.44
N LEU A 70 4.43 0.50 4.71
CA LEU A 70 5.55 0.85 3.83
C LEU A 70 5.13 1.81 2.72
N ARG A 71 3.95 1.62 2.12
CA ARG A 71 3.41 2.57 1.12
C ARG A 71 3.13 3.94 1.72
N GLU A 72 2.61 3.99 2.95
CA GLU A 72 2.37 5.24 3.66
C GLU A 72 3.69 5.96 3.97
N GLU A 73 4.67 5.22 4.47
CA GLU A 73 6.00 5.72 4.78
C GLU A 73 6.72 6.21 3.54
N LEU A 74 6.66 5.46 2.43
CA LEU A 74 7.21 5.87 1.15
C LEU A 74 6.59 7.17 0.66
N ARG A 75 5.27 7.31 0.76
CA ARG A 75 4.58 8.56 0.40
C ARG A 75 5.05 9.72 1.28
N ARG A 76 5.16 9.50 2.59
CA ARG A 76 5.64 10.50 3.55
C ARG A 76 7.07 10.96 3.20
N VAL A 77 8.01 10.02 3.09
CA VAL A 77 9.42 10.32 2.82
C VAL A 77 9.60 10.96 1.45
N THR A 78 8.87 10.51 0.43
CA THR A 78 8.94 11.11 -0.90
C THR A 78 8.43 12.56 -0.88
N MET A 79 7.33 12.82 -0.19
CA MET A 79 6.80 14.17 -0.02
C MET A 79 7.78 15.07 0.74
N GLU A 80 8.32 14.62 1.87
CA GLU A 80 9.31 15.37 2.65
C GLU A 80 10.55 15.71 1.82
N LYS A 81 11.06 14.75 1.05
CA LYS A 81 12.19 14.96 0.13
C LYS A 81 11.90 16.05 -0.91
N GLU A 82 10.71 16.05 -1.50
CA GLU A 82 10.32 17.08 -2.49
C GLU A 82 10.14 18.46 -1.85
N ILE A 83 9.61 18.53 -0.64
CA ILE A 83 9.57 19.78 0.15
C ILE A 83 10.99 20.28 0.38
N LEU A 84 11.88 19.44 0.93
CA LEU A 84 13.27 19.79 1.24
C LEU A 84 14.02 20.31 0.02
N LYS A 85 13.90 19.63 -1.13
CA LYS A 85 14.50 20.08 -2.39
C LYS A 85 14.09 21.50 -2.75
N LYS A 86 12.79 21.82 -2.72
CA LYS A 86 12.30 23.17 -3.02
C LYS A 86 12.60 24.18 -1.91
N ALA A 87 12.74 23.69 -0.68
CA ALA A 87 13.00 24.49 0.51
C ALA A 87 14.48 24.82 0.74
N THR A 88 15.42 24.17 0.03
CA THR A 88 16.88 24.26 0.27
C THR A 88 17.39 25.71 0.43
N ALA A 89 16.87 26.65 -0.37
CA ALA A 89 17.27 28.06 -0.33
C ALA A 89 16.79 28.84 0.91
N PHE A 90 15.87 28.28 1.70
CA PHE A 90 15.16 28.97 2.78
C PHE A 90 15.64 28.60 4.19
N PHE A 91 16.47 27.56 4.35
CA PHE A 91 16.92 27.07 5.66
C PHE A 91 17.64 28.13 6.51
N ALA A 92 18.45 28.98 5.87
CA ALA A 92 19.19 30.07 6.50
C ALA A 92 18.45 31.44 6.44
N LYS A 93 17.20 31.48 5.99
CA LYS A 93 16.42 32.72 5.87
C LYS A 93 15.60 32.97 7.13
N ARG A 94 15.16 34.23 7.30
CA ARG A 94 14.27 34.63 8.40
C ARG A 94 12.91 33.92 8.30
N ASN A 95 12.21 33.85 9.43
CA ASN A 95 10.94 33.13 9.53
C ASN A 95 9.88 33.66 8.57
N GLU A 96 9.85 34.96 8.30
CA GLU A 96 8.89 35.57 7.35
C GLU A 96 9.02 34.96 5.95
N VAL A 97 10.25 34.73 5.49
CA VAL A 97 10.51 34.12 4.18
C VAL A 97 10.10 32.65 4.19
N LYS A 98 10.37 31.92 5.27
CA LYS A 98 9.95 30.52 5.44
C LYS A 98 8.42 30.40 5.43
N TYR A 99 7.72 31.31 6.10
CA TYR A 99 6.26 31.38 6.10
C TYR A 99 5.68 31.70 4.71
N SER A 100 6.35 32.57 3.93
CA SER A 100 5.92 32.84 2.56
C SER A 100 5.98 31.60 1.66
N PHE A 101 7.01 30.77 1.81
CA PHE A 101 7.12 29.49 1.11
C PHE A 101 5.98 28.54 1.50
N ILE A 102 5.67 28.45 2.79
CA ILE A 102 4.54 27.64 3.31
C ILE A 102 3.22 28.12 2.72
N ALA A 103 2.98 29.44 2.70
CA ALA A 103 1.76 30.03 2.16
C ALA A 103 1.57 29.72 0.67
N GLN A 104 2.64 29.73 -0.11
CA GLN A 104 2.63 29.43 -1.55
C GLN A 104 2.37 27.94 -1.83
N ASN A 105 2.84 27.04 -0.96
CA ASN A 105 2.81 25.60 -1.19
C ASN A 105 1.75 24.84 -0.36
N LYS A 106 0.94 25.54 0.47
CA LYS A 106 -0.09 24.94 1.35
C LYS A 106 -1.17 24.13 0.65
N LYS A 107 -1.34 24.29 -0.67
CA LYS A 107 -2.26 23.47 -1.47
C LYS A 107 -1.65 22.13 -1.90
N ALA A 108 -0.33 22.07 -2.02
CA ALA A 108 0.40 20.88 -2.47
C ALA A 108 0.79 19.98 -1.30
N TRP A 109 1.11 20.56 -0.15
CA TRP A 109 1.65 19.83 1.00
C TRP A 109 1.03 20.28 2.33
N PRO A 110 1.02 19.39 3.34
CA PRO A 110 0.54 19.73 4.67
C PRO A 110 1.41 20.82 5.33
N ILE A 111 0.75 21.81 5.94
CA ILE A 111 1.41 22.93 6.64
C ILE A 111 2.29 22.42 7.78
N ASP A 112 1.83 21.43 8.54
CA ASP A 112 2.57 20.88 9.68
C ASP A 112 3.91 20.28 9.26
N VAL A 113 3.92 19.54 8.14
CA VAL A 113 5.13 18.93 7.58
C VAL A 113 6.09 20.02 7.13
N MET A 114 5.61 21.04 6.41
CA MET A 114 6.48 22.14 5.98
C MET A 114 7.02 22.96 7.16
N CYS A 115 6.22 23.19 8.21
CA CYS A 115 6.67 23.87 9.43
C CYS A 115 7.79 23.08 10.12
N GLN A 116 7.59 21.77 10.32
CA GLN A 116 8.58 20.88 10.91
C GLN A 116 9.88 20.88 10.11
N LEU A 117 9.81 20.70 8.79
CA LEU A 117 10.98 20.63 7.92
C LEU A 117 11.74 21.96 7.85
N LEU A 118 11.06 23.11 7.93
CA LEU A 118 11.69 24.43 7.88
C LEU A 118 12.16 24.94 9.24
N GLY A 119 11.89 24.22 10.32
CA GLY A 119 12.23 24.60 11.70
C GLY A 119 11.46 25.83 12.18
N VAL A 120 10.18 25.94 11.83
CA VAL A 120 9.28 27.04 12.26
C VAL A 120 8.03 26.50 12.95
N THR A 121 7.42 27.29 13.81
CA THR A 121 6.18 26.89 14.50
C THR A 121 4.94 27.18 13.66
N ARG A 122 3.96 26.28 13.74
CA ARG A 122 2.63 26.47 13.11
C ARG A 122 1.91 27.68 13.69
N SER A 123 2.01 27.92 14.99
CA SER A 123 1.40 29.08 15.65
C SER A 123 1.94 30.40 15.07
N GLY A 124 3.26 30.50 14.86
CA GLY A 124 3.87 31.68 14.25
C GLY A 124 3.43 31.88 12.80
N PHE A 125 3.22 30.81 12.04
CA PHE A 125 2.67 30.89 10.69
C PHE A 125 1.25 31.48 10.69
N LEU A 126 0.37 30.99 11.57
CA LEU A 126 -1.02 31.42 11.64
C LEU A 126 -1.20 32.86 12.16
N GLN A 127 -0.22 33.40 12.88
CA GLN A 127 -0.21 34.79 13.32
C GLN A 127 0.17 35.77 12.19
N LEU A 128 0.78 35.28 11.11
CA LEU A 128 1.29 36.07 9.98
C LEU A 128 0.52 35.83 8.66
N SER A 129 -0.43 34.89 8.64
CA SER A 129 -1.24 34.52 7.47
C SER A 129 -2.63 35.12 7.51
#